data_AF-A0A520MH48-F1
#
_entry.id   AF-A0A520MH48-F1
#
_cell.length_a   1.000
_cell.length_b   1.000
_cell.length_c   1.000
_cell.angle_alpha   90.00
_cell.angle_beta   90.00
_cell.angle_gamma   90.00
#
_symmetry.space_group_name_H-M   'P 1'
#
loop_
_entity.id
_entity.type
_entity.pdbx_description
1 polymer ?
#
loop_
_entity_poly.entity_id
_entity_poly.type
_entity_poly.pdbx_seq_one_letter_code
_entity_poly.pdbx_strand_id
1 'polypeptide(L)' 'MKLIVDKASDKVVGCHMVGEHAAEIIQGMGIAIKAGATKADFDATVGIHPSAAEEFVTMREPTR' A
#
# COMPACT_ATOMS: atom_id res chain seq x y z
N MET A 1 5.09 -7.92 -1.20
CA MET A 1 5.00 -6.45 -1.21
C MET A 1 5.58 -5.87 0.07
N LYS A 2 5.85 -4.56 0.13
CA LYS A 2 6.25 -3.85 1.36
C LYS A 2 5.69 -2.43 1.35
N LEU A 3 5.01 -2.04 2.44
CA LEU A 3 4.66 -0.66 2.74
C LEU A 3 5.60 -0.13 3.83
N ILE A 4 6.05 1.11 3.68
CA ILE A 4 6.79 1.86 4.70
C ILE A 4 5.87 2.94 5.21
N VAL A 5 5.60 2.91 6.51
CA VAL A 5 4.70 3.85 7.17
C VAL A 5 5.50 4.66 8.18
N ASP A 6 5.33 5.98 8.14
CA ASP A 6 5.82 6.84 9.21
C ASP A 6 4.93 6.67 10.44
N LYS A 7 5.51 6.20 11.56
CA LYS A 7 4.75 5.86 12.76
C LYS A 7 4.05 7.06 13.41
N ALA A 8 4.62 8.25 13.28
CA ALA A 8 4.07 9.44 13.94
C ALA A 8 2.86 10.01 13.19
N SER A 9 2.92 10.06 11.86
CA SER A 9 1.88 10.65 11.02
C SER A 9 0.94 9.64 10.37
N ASP A 10 1.23 8.35 10.49
CA ASP A 10 0.57 7.23 9.80
C ASP A 10 0.69 7.28 8.27
N LYS A 11 1.46 8.22 7.70
CA LYS A 11 1.60 8.36 6.25
C LYS A 11 2.37 7.20 5.65
N VAL A 12 1.90 6.71 4.51
CA VAL A 12 2.67 5.79 3.67
C VAL A 12 3.77 6.60 2.96
N VAL A 13 5.02 6.37 3.33
CA VAL A 13 6.19 7.06 2.78
C VAL A 13 6.97 6.23 1.77
N GLY A 14 6.61 4.95 1.61
CA GLY A 14 7.22 4.07 0.62
C GLY A 14 6.33 2.86 0.31
N CYS A 15 6.39 2.41 -0.93
CA CYS A 15 5.70 1.23 -1.42
C CYS A 15 6.62 0.47 -2.38
N HIS A 16 6.81 -0.83 -2.15
CA HIS A 16 7.71 -1.66 -2.93
C HIS A 16 7.02 -2.97 -3.31
N MET A 17 7.15 -3.33 -4.59
CA MET A 17 6.64 -4.57 -5.13
C MET A 17 7.67 -5.18 -6.08
N VAL A 18 7.81 -6.50 -6.01
CA VAL A 18 8.49 -7.32 -7.01
C VAL A 18 7.50 -8.43 -7.37
N GLY A 19 7.27 -8.64 -8.66
CA GLY A 19 6.29 -9.59 -9.16
C GLY A 19 5.65 -9.14 -10.48
N GLU A 20 4.73 -9.95 -10.98
CA GLU A 20 3.95 -9.63 -12.17
C GLU A 20 3.11 -8.36 -11.96
N HIS A 21 2.95 -7.56 -13.02
CA HIS A 21 2.20 -6.30 -13.01
C HIS A 21 2.65 -5.23 -12.01
N ALA A 22 3.86 -5.37 -11.41
CA ALA A 22 4.34 -4.42 -10.40
C ALA A 22 4.38 -2.97 -10.91
N ALA A 23 4.75 -2.75 -12.19
CA ALA A 23 4.75 -1.42 -12.79
C ALA A 23 3.35 -0.77 -12.81
N GLU A 24 2.33 -1.54 -13.18
CA GLU A 24 0.94 -1.06 -13.25
C GLU A 24 0.37 -0.79 -11.85
N ILE A 25 0.61 -1.69 -10.90
CA ILE A 25 0.12 -1.55 -9.52
C ILE A 25 0.79 -0.37 -8.81
N ILE A 26 2.11 -0.23 -8.95
CA ILE A 26 2.85 0.82 -8.25
C ILE A 26 2.54 2.23 -8.79
N GLN A 27 2.12 2.34 -10.06
CA GLN A 27 1.69 3.61 -10.64
C GLN A 27 0.48 4.19 -9.89
N GLY A 28 -0.51 3.36 -9.55
CA GLY A 28 -1.65 3.76 -8.72
C GLY A 28 -1.23 4.10 -7.28
N MET A 29 -0.36 3.30 -6.68
CA MET A 29 0.17 3.55 -5.33
C MET A 29 0.93 4.88 -5.25
N GLY A 30 1.66 5.24 -6.30
CA GLY A 30 2.36 6.53 -6.40
C GLY A 30 1.41 7.73 -6.29
N ILE A 31 0.21 7.62 -6.85
CA ILE A 31 -0.83 8.66 -6.73
C ILE A 31 -1.32 8.77 -5.28
N ALA A 32 -1.64 7.64 -4.64
CA ALA A 32 -2.09 7.62 -3.25
C ALA A 32 -1.04 8.22 -2.29
N ILE A 33 0.22 7.85 -2.46
CA ILE A 33 1.33 8.41 -1.66
C ILE A 33 1.48 9.91 -1.91
N LYS A 34 1.39 10.36 -3.16
CA LYS A 34 1.46 11.79 -3.50
C LYS A 34 0.31 12.59 -2.86
N ALA A 35 -0.88 11.98 -2.76
CA ALA A 35 -2.04 12.56 -2.07
C ALA A 35 -1.91 12.56 -0.54
N GLY A 36 -0.90 11.89 0.01
CA GLY A 36 -0.64 11.82 1.45
C GLY A 36 -1.43 10.73 2.17
N ALA A 37 -1.79 9.65 1.47
CA ALA A 37 -2.51 8.53 2.05
C ALA A 37 -1.81 7.96 3.30
N THR A 38 -2.63 7.63 4.28
CA THR A 38 -2.25 7.02 5.56
C THR A 38 -2.42 5.51 5.52
N LYS A 39 -1.84 4.79 6.48
CA LYS A 39 -2.04 3.34 6.59
C LYS A 39 -3.50 3.01 6.88
N ALA A 40 -4.18 3.86 7.65
CA ALA A 40 -5.62 3.75 7.87
C ALA A 40 -6.44 3.79 6.56
N ASP A 41 -6.07 4.64 5.59
CA ASP A 41 -6.76 4.69 4.29
C ASP A 41 -6.63 3.35 3.52
N PHE A 42 -5.46 2.72 3.60
CA PHE A 42 -5.24 1.41 2.99
C PHE A 42 -6.07 0.33 3.70
N ASP A 43 -6.12 0.31 5.04
CA ASP A 43 -6.89 -0.68 5.80
C ASP A 43 -8.41 -0.53 5.66
N ALA A 44 -8.88 0.70 5.42
CA ALA A 44 -10.29 0.98 5.18
C ALA A 44 -10.73 0.63 3.75
N THR A 45 -9.79 0.36 2.83
CA THR A 45 -10.08 0.08 1.43
C THR A 45 -10.41 -1.41 1.23
N VAL A 46 -11.53 -1.69 0.56
CA VAL A 46 -11.92 -3.06 0.21
C VAL A 46 -11.01 -3.60 -0.90
N GLY A 47 -10.44 -4.78 -0.67
CA GLY A 47 -9.63 -5.48 -1.67
C GLY A 47 -10.45 -5.96 -2.87
N ILE A 48 -9.84 -5.93 -4.06
CA ILE A 48 -10.41 -6.51 -5.27
C ILE A 48 -9.92 -7.95 -5.39
N HIS A 49 -10.83 -8.92 -5.27
CA HIS A 49 -10.47 -10.33 -5.21
C HIS A 49 -10.83 -11.09 -6.50
N PRO A 50 -9.94 -11.97 -7.02
CA PRO A 50 -8.55 -12.19 -6.60
C PRO A 50 -7.57 -11.26 -7.30
N SER A 51 -6.64 -10.63 -6.57
CA SER A 51 -5.56 -9.84 -7.17
C SER A 51 -4.31 -9.73 -6.31
N ALA A 52 -3.14 -9.64 -6.92
CA ALA A 52 -1.92 -9.32 -6.17
C ALA A 52 -2.01 -7.94 -5.48
N ALA A 53 -2.74 -6.99 -6.06
CA ALA A 53 -2.88 -5.64 -5.51
C ALA A 53 -3.67 -5.64 -4.18
N GLU A 54 -4.57 -6.58 -3.95
CA GLU A 54 -5.39 -6.65 -2.73
C GLU A 54 -4.52 -6.80 -1.47
N GLU A 55 -3.34 -7.40 -1.60
CA GLU A 55 -2.40 -7.57 -0.49
C GLU A 55 -2.00 -6.22 0.13
N PHE A 56 -1.93 -5.12 -0.63
CA PHE A 56 -1.59 -3.81 -0.08
C PHE A 56 -2.63 -3.26 0.90
N VAL A 57 -3.88 -3.68 0.79
CA VAL A 57 -4.99 -3.22 1.65
C VAL A 57 -5.35 -4.23 2.75
N THR A 58 -4.55 -5.29 2.90
CA THR A 58 -4.73 -6.31 3.95
C THR A 58 -3.53 -6.45 4.89
N MET A 59 -2.45 -5.67 4.71
CA MET A 59 -1.25 -5.66 5.59
C MET A 59 -1.50 -4.95 6.93
N ARG A 60 -2.24 -5.56 7.87
CA ARG A 60 -2.62 -4.91 9.14
C ARG A 60 -1.50 -4.89 10.19
N GLU A 61 -0.75 -5.97 10.29
CA GLU A 61 0.27 -6.12 11.33
C GLU A 61 1.66 -5.72 10.83
N PRO A 62 2.39 -4.83 11.54
CA PRO A 62 3.74 -4.46 11.17
C PRO A 62 4.72 -5.60 11.47
N THR A 63 5.75 -5.74 10.64
CA THR A 63 6.81 -6.74 10.85
C THR A 63 7.99 -6.20 11.64
N ARG A 64 8.20 -4.87 11.65
CA ARG A 64 9.29 -4.15 12.33
C ARG A 64 8.88 -2.72 12.64
#